data_AF-A0A536FEJ9-F1
#
_entry.id   AF-A0A536FEJ9-F1
#
_cell.length_a   1.000
_cell.length_b   1.000
_cell.length_c   1.000
_cell.angle_alpha   90.00
_cell.angle_beta   90.00
_cell.angle_gamma   90.00
#
_symmetry.space_group_name_H-M   'P 1'
#
loop_
_entity.id
_entity.type
_entity.pdbx_description
1 polymer ?
#
loop_
_entity_poly.entity_id
_entity_poly.type
_entity_poly.pdbx_seq_one_letter_code
_entity_poly.pdbx_strand_id
1 'polypeptide(L)'
;LRAVEEASRLLGIRGRVVPVTLYNTHLCAKLADGSVVEEEVNVRAPGKAPIERIYLKDDDVHATDGSVAAIEAADLITLGPGSLFTTVCACLLVPEIARAIATAKGLVVYVANTTRQPGQTDGYGIADHVRVVRDYLGGSGLDAVLVNDDPPPDHLQQHYAERGLAYLEPTADEIAKVEAQGVRPVLAPIIDKWTGPRDLWLKQDTIRHDAGRVAEALVKLVGERRPRLRALS
;
A
#
# COMPACT_ATOMS: atom_id res chain seq x y z
N LEU A 1 -11.59 -11.52 -16.81
CA LEU A 1 -11.21 -12.59 -15.86
C LEU A 1 -10.51 -13.77 -16.53
N ARG A 2 -11.08 -14.41 -17.57
CA ARG A 2 -10.50 -15.59 -18.26
C ARG A 2 -9.02 -15.46 -18.64
N ALA A 3 -8.57 -14.32 -19.15
CA ALA A 3 -7.17 -14.11 -19.51
C ALA A 3 -6.22 -14.19 -18.29
N VAL A 4 -6.64 -13.68 -17.13
CA VAL A 4 -5.87 -13.72 -15.88
C VAL A 4 -5.83 -15.13 -15.32
N GLU A 5 -6.94 -15.85 -15.39
CA GLU A 5 -7.03 -17.25 -14.93
C GLU A 5 -6.16 -18.18 -15.78
N GLU A 6 -6.21 -18.04 -17.11
CA GLU A 6 -5.36 -18.82 -18.01
C GLU A 6 -3.89 -18.48 -17.86
N ALA A 7 -3.52 -17.20 -17.73
CA ALA A 7 -2.15 -16.80 -17.43
C ALA A 7 -1.68 -17.39 -16.09
N SER A 8 -2.52 -17.37 -15.05
CA SER A 8 -2.19 -17.95 -13.74
C SER A 8 -1.97 -19.46 -13.83
N ARG A 9 -2.78 -20.17 -14.62
CA ARG A 9 -2.64 -21.60 -14.86
C ARG A 9 -1.36 -21.93 -15.63
N LEU A 10 -1.06 -21.18 -16.69
CA LEU A 10 0.15 -21.35 -17.50
C LEU A 10 1.43 -21.08 -16.70
N LEU A 11 1.39 -20.10 -15.80
CA LEU A 11 2.53 -19.73 -14.94
C LEU A 11 2.63 -20.57 -13.66
N GLY A 12 1.72 -21.53 -13.44
CA GLY A 12 1.73 -22.41 -12.27
C GLY A 12 1.60 -21.66 -10.94
N ILE A 13 0.89 -20.53 -10.92
CA ILE A 13 0.77 -19.67 -9.73
C ILE A 13 0.08 -20.45 -8.60
N ARG A 14 0.70 -20.47 -7.41
CA ARG A 14 0.08 -20.93 -6.17
C ARG A 14 -0.67 -19.78 -5.53
N GLY A 15 -1.98 -19.71 -5.77
CA GLY A 15 -2.86 -18.65 -5.29
C GLY A 15 -3.85 -18.22 -6.36
N ARG A 16 -4.64 -17.18 -6.07
CA ARG A 16 -5.62 -16.62 -7.00
C ARG A 16 -5.32 -15.14 -7.24
N VAL A 17 -5.19 -14.75 -8.50
CA VAL A 17 -5.05 -13.35 -8.92
C VAL A 17 -6.40 -12.86 -9.41
N VAL A 18 -6.92 -11.80 -8.81
CA VAL A 18 -8.21 -11.22 -9.18
C VAL A 18 -8.01 -9.72 -9.44
N PRO A 19 -8.38 -9.20 -10.62
CA PRO A 19 -8.41 -7.76 -10.86
C PRO A 19 -9.33 -7.06 -9.87
N VAL A 20 -9.01 -5.86 -9.42
CA VAL A 20 -9.90 -5.09 -8.54
C VAL A 20 -11.27 -4.86 -9.20
N THR A 21 -11.27 -4.59 -10.50
CA THR A 21 -12.46 -4.43 -11.33
C THR A 21 -12.22 -5.00 -12.74
N LEU A 22 -13.30 -5.33 -13.45
CA LEU A 22 -13.29 -5.69 -14.88
C LEU A 22 -13.66 -4.51 -15.79
N TYR A 23 -14.06 -3.37 -15.20
CA TYR A 23 -14.43 -2.17 -15.94
C TYR A 23 -13.17 -1.48 -16.47
N ASN A 24 -13.24 -1.01 -17.71
CA ASN A 24 -12.16 -0.21 -18.28
C ASN A 24 -12.35 1.24 -17.85
N THR A 25 -11.50 1.72 -16.96
CA THR A 25 -11.58 3.07 -16.41
C THR A 25 -10.18 3.66 -16.24
N HIS A 26 -10.11 4.98 -16.08
CA HIS A 26 -8.86 5.71 -15.93
C HIS A 26 -8.72 6.28 -14.52
N LEU A 27 -7.51 6.24 -13.99
CA LEU A 27 -7.17 6.93 -12.75
C LEU A 27 -6.97 8.42 -13.03
N CYS A 28 -7.67 9.26 -12.27
CA CYS A 28 -7.55 10.71 -12.32
C CYS A 28 -7.11 11.25 -10.96
N ALA A 29 -6.52 12.45 -10.94
CA ALA A 29 -6.23 13.17 -9.70
C ALA A 29 -6.62 14.63 -9.82
N LYS A 30 -7.24 15.14 -8.76
CA LYS A 30 -7.37 16.57 -8.50
C LYS A 30 -6.15 17.02 -7.70
N LEU A 31 -5.50 18.08 -8.14
CA LEU A 31 -4.31 18.64 -7.49
C LEU A 31 -4.67 19.82 -6.59
N ALA A 32 -3.76 20.16 -5.67
CA ALA A 32 -3.97 21.22 -4.68
C ALA A 32 -4.12 22.62 -5.29
N ASP A 33 -3.66 22.84 -6.53
CA ASP A 33 -3.87 24.08 -7.29
C ASP A 33 -5.23 24.11 -8.04
N GLY A 34 -6.06 23.07 -7.87
CA GLY A 34 -7.35 22.91 -8.50
C GLY A 34 -7.32 22.29 -9.90
N SER A 35 -6.13 22.07 -10.48
CA SER A 35 -5.99 21.40 -11.78
C SER A 35 -6.30 19.90 -11.68
N VAL A 36 -6.57 19.29 -12.84
CA VAL A 36 -6.88 17.86 -12.96
C VAL A 36 -5.88 17.19 -13.89
N VAL A 37 -5.40 16.02 -13.50
CA VAL A 37 -4.60 15.13 -14.35
C VAL A 37 -5.35 13.82 -14.56
N GLU A 38 -5.41 13.37 -15.81
CA GLU A 38 -6.04 12.12 -16.22
C GLU A 38 -4.98 11.11 -16.65
N GLU A 39 -5.28 9.82 -16.52
CA GLU A 39 -4.37 8.68 -16.75
C GLU A 39 -3.35 8.45 -15.63
N GLU A 40 -3.16 7.19 -15.25
CA GLU A 40 -2.22 6.79 -14.20
C GLU A 40 -0.79 7.30 -14.47
N VAL A 41 -0.38 7.28 -15.75
CA VAL A 41 0.95 7.73 -16.18
C VAL A 41 1.20 9.22 -15.92
N ASN A 42 0.14 10.05 -15.94
CA ASN A 42 0.23 11.47 -15.64
C ASN A 42 0.01 11.74 -14.15
N VAL A 43 -0.85 10.97 -13.49
CA VAL A 43 -1.06 11.04 -12.03
C VAL A 43 0.24 10.77 -11.25
N ARG A 44 1.10 9.89 -11.77
CA ARG A 44 2.42 9.60 -11.18
C ARG A 44 3.54 10.55 -11.61
N ALA A 45 3.31 11.42 -12.59
CA ALA A 45 4.37 12.24 -13.17
C ALA A 45 4.85 13.30 -12.15
N PRO A 46 6.18 13.55 -12.05
CA PRO A 46 6.70 14.61 -11.20
C PRO A 46 6.42 16.00 -11.80
N GLY A 47 6.71 17.05 -11.01
CA GLY A 47 6.66 18.45 -11.49
C GLY A 47 5.25 19.06 -11.56
N LYS A 48 4.26 18.38 -10.99
CA LYS A 48 2.88 18.88 -10.82
C LYS A 48 2.61 19.29 -9.38
N ALA A 49 1.52 20.03 -9.16
CA ALA A 49 1.06 20.35 -7.81
C ALA A 49 0.73 19.06 -6.99
N PRO A 50 0.80 19.12 -5.65
CA PRO A 50 0.48 17.98 -4.80
C PRO A 50 -0.90 17.38 -5.09
N ILE A 51 -1.02 16.06 -4.96
CA ILE A 51 -2.31 15.36 -5.13
C ILE A 51 -3.21 15.71 -3.94
N GLU A 52 -4.36 16.32 -4.21
CA GLU A 52 -5.42 16.52 -3.21
C GLU A 52 -6.20 15.21 -3.01
N ARG A 53 -6.66 14.61 -4.11
CA ARG A 53 -7.33 13.30 -4.12
C ARG A 53 -7.27 12.64 -5.49
N ILE A 54 -7.37 11.32 -5.51
CA ILE A 54 -7.56 10.51 -6.71
C ILE A 54 -9.02 10.04 -6.83
N TYR A 55 -9.43 9.70 -8.05
CA TYR A 55 -10.73 9.14 -8.35
C TYR A 55 -10.68 8.36 -9.68
N LEU A 56 -11.66 7.51 -9.92
CA LEU A 56 -11.83 6.84 -11.21
C LEU A 56 -12.66 7.75 -12.11
N LYS A 57 -12.32 7.80 -13.41
CA LYS A 57 -13.03 8.63 -14.39
C LYS A 57 -14.50 8.23 -14.54
N ASP A 58 -14.80 6.95 -14.36
CA ASP A 58 -16.14 6.40 -14.39
C ASP A 58 -16.63 6.16 -12.96
N ASP A 59 -17.83 6.66 -12.64
CA ASP A 59 -18.40 6.53 -11.30
C ASP A 59 -19.05 5.16 -11.03
N ASP A 60 -19.31 4.37 -12.09
CA ASP A 60 -20.01 3.07 -12.03
C ASP A 60 -19.03 1.89 -12.19
N VAL A 61 -18.05 1.83 -11.30
CA VAL A 61 -17.01 0.79 -11.28
C VAL A 61 -17.27 -0.17 -10.13
N HIS A 62 -17.51 -1.44 -10.47
CA HIS A 62 -17.77 -2.50 -9.50
C HIS A 62 -16.58 -3.43 -9.31
N ALA A 63 -16.51 -4.02 -8.11
CA ALA A 63 -15.55 -5.07 -7.79
C ALA A 63 -15.74 -6.30 -8.68
N THR A 64 -14.63 -6.96 -9.04
CA THR A 64 -14.69 -8.27 -9.70
C THR A 64 -15.34 -9.31 -8.79
N ASP A 65 -16.17 -10.17 -9.38
CA ASP A 65 -16.83 -11.28 -8.67
C ASP A 65 -15.86 -12.11 -7.82
N GLY A 66 -16.27 -12.39 -6.59
CA GLY A 66 -15.50 -13.18 -5.64
C GLY A 66 -14.34 -12.45 -4.96
N SER A 67 -14.05 -11.18 -5.30
CA SER A 67 -13.07 -10.35 -4.59
C SER A 67 -13.53 -10.03 -3.17
N VAL A 68 -14.77 -9.54 -3.00
CA VAL A 68 -15.37 -9.21 -1.70
C VAL A 68 -15.39 -10.42 -0.78
N ALA A 69 -15.88 -11.57 -1.27
CA ALA A 69 -15.90 -12.81 -0.50
C ALA A 69 -14.50 -13.28 -0.07
N ALA A 70 -13.46 -13.03 -0.88
CA ALA A 70 -12.08 -13.36 -0.51
C ALA A 70 -11.58 -12.47 0.64
N ILE A 71 -11.90 -11.18 0.60
CA ILE A 71 -11.54 -10.21 1.63
C ILE A 71 -12.24 -10.56 2.95
N GLU A 72 -13.54 -10.86 2.90
CA GLU A 72 -14.33 -11.22 4.07
C GLU A 72 -13.85 -12.52 4.75
N ALA A 73 -13.32 -13.47 3.96
CA ALA A 73 -12.80 -14.74 4.45
C ALA A 73 -11.32 -14.68 4.89
N ALA A 74 -10.62 -13.56 4.66
CA ALA A 74 -9.19 -13.46 4.93
C ALA A 74 -8.89 -13.35 6.44
N ASP A 75 -7.90 -14.11 6.91
CA ASP A 75 -7.34 -13.96 8.25
C ASP A 75 -6.41 -12.73 8.35
N LEU A 76 -5.78 -12.37 7.23
CA LEU A 76 -4.86 -11.24 7.06
C LEU A 76 -5.10 -10.60 5.69
N ILE A 77 -5.20 -9.28 5.67
CA ILE A 77 -5.30 -8.43 4.49
C ILE A 77 -4.10 -7.49 4.52
N THR A 78 -3.28 -7.53 3.48
CA THR A 78 -2.13 -6.63 3.33
C THR A 78 -2.42 -5.59 2.26
N LEU A 79 -2.28 -4.32 2.61
CA LEU A 79 -2.33 -3.19 1.68
C LEU A 79 -0.89 -2.82 1.31
N GLY A 80 -0.56 -2.88 0.03
CA GLY A 80 0.81 -2.62 -0.44
C GLY A 80 1.80 -3.77 -0.16
N PRO A 81 3.11 -3.51 -0.30
CA PRO A 81 3.70 -2.21 -0.63
C PRO A 81 3.39 -1.80 -2.08
N GLY A 82 3.46 -0.51 -2.37
CA GLY A 82 3.19 0.03 -3.71
C GLY A 82 3.05 1.53 -3.70
N SER A 83 2.93 2.17 -4.87
CA SER A 83 2.70 3.62 -4.91
C SER A 83 1.44 3.98 -4.12
N LEU A 84 1.54 4.95 -3.20
CA LEU A 84 0.46 5.24 -2.26
C LEU A 84 -0.85 5.53 -2.99
N PHE A 85 -0.81 6.47 -3.95
CA PHE A 85 -1.99 6.86 -4.72
C PHE A 85 -2.26 5.87 -5.86
N THR A 86 -1.31 5.63 -6.75
CA THR A 86 -1.57 4.89 -8.00
C THR A 86 -1.58 3.37 -7.88
N THR A 87 -1.32 2.80 -6.69
CA THR A 87 -1.40 1.35 -6.46
C THR A 87 -2.28 1.02 -5.27
N VAL A 88 -1.97 1.55 -4.08
CA VAL A 88 -2.69 1.18 -2.86
C VAL A 88 -4.07 1.82 -2.84
N CYS A 89 -4.14 3.15 -2.87
CA CYS A 89 -5.41 3.88 -2.80
C CYS A 89 -6.26 3.68 -4.07
N ALA A 90 -5.64 3.49 -5.24
CA ALA A 90 -6.36 3.17 -6.47
C ALA A 90 -7.23 1.91 -6.34
N CYS A 91 -6.75 0.87 -5.64
CA CYS A 91 -7.56 -0.32 -5.35
C CYS A 91 -8.74 -0.04 -4.40
N LEU A 92 -8.61 0.98 -3.56
CA LEU A 92 -9.64 1.40 -2.60
C LEU A 92 -10.67 2.35 -3.21
N LEU A 93 -10.49 2.79 -4.46
CA LEU A 93 -11.49 3.60 -5.16
C LEU A 93 -12.73 2.80 -5.58
N VAL A 94 -12.63 1.46 -5.61
CA VAL A 94 -13.78 0.58 -5.83
C VAL A 94 -14.54 0.43 -4.50
N PRO A 95 -15.75 0.98 -4.35
CA PRO A 95 -16.39 1.11 -3.05
C PRO A 95 -16.64 -0.23 -2.33
N GLU A 96 -16.96 -1.31 -3.05
CA GLU A 96 -17.17 -2.61 -2.42
C GLU A 96 -15.88 -3.18 -1.83
N ILE A 97 -14.73 -2.91 -2.45
CA ILE A 97 -13.42 -3.35 -1.97
C ILE A 97 -13.05 -2.59 -0.69
N ALA A 98 -13.11 -1.26 -0.72
CA ALA A 98 -12.81 -0.44 0.46
C ALA A 98 -13.72 -0.81 1.64
N ARG A 99 -15.03 -0.95 1.40
CA ARG A 99 -15.99 -1.36 2.43
C ARG A 99 -15.69 -2.75 2.98
N ALA A 100 -15.43 -3.73 2.12
CA ALA A 100 -15.12 -5.10 2.55
C ALA A 100 -13.88 -5.14 3.44
N ILE A 101 -12.83 -4.40 3.09
CA ILE A 101 -11.61 -4.28 3.89
C ILE A 101 -11.91 -3.58 5.21
N ALA A 102 -12.60 -2.44 5.19
CA ALA A 102 -12.87 -1.64 6.37
C ALA A 102 -13.70 -2.39 7.43
N THR A 103 -14.55 -3.32 7.00
CA THR A 103 -15.39 -4.16 7.89
C THR A 103 -14.87 -5.58 8.07
N ALA A 104 -13.67 -5.90 7.57
CA ALA A 104 -13.14 -7.25 7.62
C ALA A 104 -12.92 -7.71 9.07
N LYS A 105 -13.12 -9.00 9.31
CA LYS A 105 -12.74 -9.64 10.59
C LYS A 105 -11.26 -10.00 10.62
N GLY A 106 -10.64 -10.18 9.46
CA GLY A 106 -9.21 -10.37 9.29
C GLY A 106 -8.40 -9.19 9.82
N LEU A 107 -7.10 -9.40 10.01
CA LEU A 107 -6.20 -8.32 10.39
C LEU A 107 -5.88 -7.50 9.14
N VAL A 108 -6.07 -6.18 9.17
CA VAL A 108 -5.74 -5.30 8.04
C VAL A 108 -4.46 -4.55 8.32
N VAL A 109 -3.43 -4.81 7.51
CA VAL A 109 -2.08 -4.26 7.68
C VAL A 109 -1.67 -3.49 6.44
N TYR A 110 -1.30 -2.22 6.61
CA TYR A 110 -0.62 -1.46 5.56
C TYR A 110 0.89 -1.73 5.64
N VAL A 111 1.50 -2.17 4.54
CA VAL A 111 2.96 -2.27 4.42
C VAL A 111 3.47 -0.94 3.89
N ALA A 112 4.06 -0.14 4.79
CA ALA A 112 4.48 1.21 4.50
C ALA A 112 5.53 1.26 3.39
N ASN A 113 5.50 2.33 2.60
CA ASN A 113 6.57 2.60 1.66
C ASN A 113 7.86 2.90 2.45
N THR A 114 9.00 2.54 1.85
CA THR A 114 10.34 2.82 2.41
C THR A 114 10.82 4.23 2.06
N THR A 115 10.21 4.85 1.04
CA THR A 115 10.62 6.15 0.50
C THR A 115 9.43 6.96 0.05
N ARG A 116 9.61 8.28 0.03
CA ARG A 116 8.74 9.21 -0.68
C ARG A 116 8.88 9.05 -2.18
N GLN A 117 7.82 9.32 -2.93
CA GLN A 117 7.80 9.27 -4.39
C GLN A 117 7.55 10.66 -4.96
N PRO A 118 8.48 11.20 -5.78
CA PRO A 118 8.31 12.47 -6.48
C PRO A 118 6.99 12.57 -7.23
N GLY A 119 6.27 13.69 -7.07
CA GLY A 119 4.99 13.97 -7.69
C GLY A 119 3.79 13.27 -7.06
N GLN A 120 4.01 12.43 -6.03
CA GLN A 120 2.94 11.68 -5.36
C GLN A 120 2.94 11.92 -3.85
N THR A 121 4.06 11.71 -3.17
CA THR A 121 4.15 11.76 -1.69
C THR A 121 5.25 12.71 -1.23
N ASP A 122 5.45 13.80 -1.98
CA ASP A 122 6.38 14.88 -1.62
C ASP A 122 6.02 15.44 -0.24
N GLY A 123 7.02 15.51 0.64
CA GLY A 123 6.87 16.00 2.01
C GLY A 123 6.15 15.05 2.99
N TYR A 124 5.63 13.89 2.55
CA TYR A 124 4.86 13.01 3.43
C TYR A 124 5.74 12.27 4.44
N GLY A 125 5.30 12.20 5.69
CA GLY A 125 5.81 11.25 6.69
C GLY A 125 5.16 9.87 6.58
N ILE A 126 5.56 8.93 7.43
CA ILE A 126 4.88 7.63 7.57
C ILE A 126 3.43 7.86 8.04
N ALA A 127 3.24 8.78 8.99
CA ALA A 127 1.93 9.12 9.52
C ALA A 127 0.99 9.68 8.45
N ASP A 128 1.50 10.41 7.46
CA ASP A 128 0.72 10.88 6.31
C ASP A 128 0.26 9.74 5.40
N HIS A 129 1.14 8.76 5.14
CA HIS A 129 0.76 7.58 4.35
C HIS A 129 -0.36 6.81 5.05
N VAL A 130 -0.22 6.58 6.37
CA VAL A 130 -1.24 5.91 7.18
C VAL A 130 -2.56 6.69 7.14
N ARG A 131 -2.51 8.01 7.32
CA ARG A 131 -3.71 8.86 7.26
C ARG A 131 -4.41 8.73 5.91
N VAL A 132 -3.68 8.84 4.81
CA VAL A 132 -4.24 8.73 3.46
C VAL A 132 -4.89 7.36 3.24
N VAL A 133 -4.22 6.26 3.60
CA VAL A 133 -4.82 4.92 3.48
C VAL A 133 -6.10 4.82 4.29
N ARG A 134 -6.11 5.34 5.53
CA ARG A 134 -7.32 5.37 6.37
C ARG A 134 -8.43 6.19 5.74
N ASP A 135 -8.12 7.35 5.17
CA ASP A 135 -9.10 8.21 4.53
C ASP A 135 -9.79 7.48 3.36
N TYR A 136 -9.03 6.76 2.51
CA TYR A 136 -9.59 5.94 1.43
C TYR A 136 -10.33 4.68 1.90
N LEU A 137 -10.12 4.23 3.14
CA LEU A 137 -10.94 3.20 3.79
C LEU A 137 -12.20 3.76 4.47
N GLY A 138 -12.44 5.07 4.39
CA GLY A 138 -13.57 5.71 5.07
C GLY A 138 -13.32 6.01 6.55
N GLY A 139 -12.05 6.06 6.98
CA GLY A 139 -11.62 6.47 8.32
C GLY A 139 -11.45 5.35 9.34
N SER A 140 -11.71 4.08 8.98
CA SER A 140 -11.62 2.94 9.91
C SER A 140 -11.14 1.66 9.21
N GLY A 141 -10.82 0.63 10.00
CA GLY A 141 -10.52 -0.70 9.49
C GLY A 141 -9.07 -0.94 9.07
N LEU A 142 -8.16 -0.01 9.38
CA LEU A 142 -6.72 -0.25 9.33
C LEU A 142 -6.22 -0.56 10.74
N ASP A 143 -5.81 -1.80 11.00
CA ASP A 143 -5.41 -2.23 12.35
C ASP A 143 -3.94 -1.87 12.65
N ALA A 144 -3.07 -2.06 11.66
CA ALA A 144 -1.64 -1.90 11.85
C ALA A 144 -0.95 -1.34 10.59
N VAL A 145 0.23 -0.76 10.81
CA VAL A 145 1.17 -0.43 9.75
C VAL A 145 2.50 -1.13 10.01
N LEU A 146 2.98 -1.88 9.03
CA LEU A 146 4.30 -2.50 9.02
C LEU A 146 5.30 -1.50 8.43
N VAL A 147 6.30 -1.11 9.22
CA VAL A 147 7.27 -0.06 8.89
C VAL A 147 8.68 -0.63 9.03
N ASN A 148 9.54 -0.27 8.08
CA ASN A 148 10.94 -0.63 8.13
C ASN A 148 11.69 0.11 9.25
N ASP A 149 12.41 -0.63 10.09
CA ASP A 149 13.30 -0.09 11.14
C ASP A 149 14.80 -0.37 10.90
N ASP A 150 15.13 -0.91 9.74
CA ASP A 150 16.51 -1.20 9.31
C ASP A 150 16.97 -0.10 8.37
N PRO A 151 17.64 0.96 8.86
CA PRO A 151 18.01 2.09 8.02
C PRO A 151 18.96 1.63 6.90
N PRO A 152 18.69 2.01 5.64
CA PRO A 152 19.63 1.76 4.55
C PRO A 152 20.98 2.44 4.84
N PRO A 153 22.11 1.85 4.42
CA PRO A 153 23.41 2.51 4.49
C PRO A 153 23.40 3.91 3.82
N ASP A 154 24.17 4.85 4.36
CA ASP A 154 24.19 6.26 3.91
C ASP A 154 24.38 6.42 2.40
N HIS A 155 25.27 5.62 1.79
CA HIS A 155 25.52 5.69 0.35
C HIS A 155 24.27 5.33 -0.49
N LEU A 156 23.39 4.47 0.00
CA LEU A 156 22.12 4.16 -0.68
C LEU A 156 21.10 5.27 -0.47
N GLN A 157 21.02 5.82 0.74
CA GLN A 157 20.15 6.96 1.00
C GLN A 157 20.53 8.12 0.07
N GLN A 158 21.84 8.38 -0.08
CA GLN A 158 22.35 9.39 -0.99
C GLN A 158 22.03 9.07 -2.47
N HIS A 159 22.26 7.83 -2.91
CA HIS A 159 21.92 7.38 -4.27
C HIS A 159 20.45 7.61 -4.64
N TYR A 160 19.53 7.29 -3.73
CA TYR A 160 18.10 7.49 -3.97
C TYR A 160 17.68 8.97 -3.79
N ALA A 161 18.31 9.71 -2.86
CA ALA A 161 18.08 11.14 -2.67
C ALA A 161 18.44 11.96 -3.92
N GLU A 162 19.52 11.62 -4.62
CA GLU A 162 19.89 12.22 -5.92
C GLU A 162 18.82 12.05 -7.01
N ARG A 163 17.92 11.07 -6.82
CA ARG A 163 16.79 10.77 -7.71
C ARG A 163 15.46 11.32 -7.17
N GLY A 164 15.49 12.13 -6.12
CA GLY A 164 14.32 12.74 -5.47
C GLY A 164 13.59 11.81 -4.49
N LEU A 165 14.12 10.63 -4.20
CA LEU A 165 13.52 9.68 -3.25
C LEU A 165 14.14 9.88 -1.86
N ALA A 166 13.33 10.19 -0.86
CA ALA A 166 13.78 10.32 0.53
C ALA A 166 13.32 9.13 1.36
N TYR A 167 14.21 8.56 2.18
CA TYR A 167 13.88 7.48 3.10
C TYR A 167 12.81 7.94 4.11
N LEU A 168 11.82 7.08 4.33
CA LEU A 168 10.77 7.29 5.33
C LEU A 168 11.25 6.72 6.66
N GLU A 169 11.91 7.59 7.44
CA GLU A 169 12.49 7.21 8.72
C GLU A 169 11.41 7.06 9.81
N PRO A 170 11.39 5.93 10.56
CA PRO A 170 10.45 5.70 11.67
C PRO A 170 10.87 6.45 12.94
N THR A 171 10.93 7.78 12.87
CA THR A 171 11.26 8.61 14.03
C THR A 171 10.21 8.44 15.13
N ALA A 172 10.58 8.67 16.40
CA ALA A 172 9.64 8.57 17.52
C ALA A 172 8.39 9.45 17.35
N ASP A 173 8.55 10.64 16.74
CA ASP A 173 7.44 11.54 16.43
C ASP A 173 6.50 10.96 15.37
N GLU A 174 7.04 10.38 14.29
CA GLU A 174 6.23 9.71 13.26
C GLU A 174 5.46 8.52 13.82
N ILE A 175 6.11 7.70 14.66
CA ILE A 175 5.47 6.56 15.30
C ILE A 175 4.36 7.00 16.26
N ALA A 176 4.60 8.04 17.08
CA ALA A 176 3.59 8.59 17.96
C ALA A 176 2.38 9.15 17.18
N LYS A 177 2.60 9.81 16.04
CA LYS A 177 1.51 10.28 15.16
C LYS A 177 0.71 9.12 14.55
N VAL A 178 1.33 7.99 14.24
CA VAL A 178 0.63 6.78 13.77
C VAL A 178 -0.25 6.21 14.88
N GLU A 179 0.28 6.08 16.10
CA GLU A 179 -0.49 5.60 17.25
C GLU A 179 -1.66 6.52 17.59
N ALA A 180 -1.47 7.83 17.48
CA ALA A 180 -2.53 8.83 17.67
C ALA A 180 -3.68 8.72 16.65
N GLN A 181 -3.45 8.07 15.50
CA GLN A 181 -4.49 7.74 14.53
C GLN A 181 -5.24 6.44 14.84
N GLY A 182 -4.89 5.76 15.94
CA GLY A 182 -5.49 4.48 16.35
C GLY A 182 -4.94 3.27 15.58
N VAL A 183 -3.81 3.41 14.90
CA VAL A 183 -3.16 2.33 14.14
C VAL A 183 -1.94 1.83 14.89
N ARG A 184 -1.77 0.52 15.01
CA ARG A 184 -0.60 -0.07 15.66
C ARG A 184 0.63 -0.01 14.75
N PRO A 185 1.72 0.70 15.11
CA PRO A 185 2.98 0.59 14.40
C PRO A 185 3.65 -0.77 14.69
N VAL A 186 4.13 -1.42 13.65
CA VAL A 186 4.90 -2.67 13.73
C VAL A 186 6.24 -2.42 13.04
N LEU A 187 7.30 -2.33 13.84
CA LEU A 187 8.66 -2.09 13.37
C LEU A 187 9.35 -3.43 13.10
N ALA A 188 9.94 -3.58 11.91
CA ALA A 188 10.71 -4.76 11.55
C ALA A 188 11.73 -4.47 10.42
N PRO A 189 12.82 -5.24 10.34
CA PRO A 189 13.90 -4.97 9.38
C PRO A 189 13.56 -5.54 7.99
N ILE A 190 12.59 -4.93 7.30
CA ILE A 190 11.91 -5.53 6.15
C ILE A 190 12.46 -5.15 4.78
N ILE A 191 13.53 -4.36 4.70
CA ILE A 191 14.18 -4.04 3.42
C ILE A 191 15.13 -5.14 2.95
N ASP A 192 15.29 -5.24 1.63
CA ASP A 192 16.35 -6.05 1.05
C ASP A 192 17.73 -5.41 1.26
N LYS A 193 18.76 -6.25 1.15
CA LYS A 193 20.17 -5.80 1.21
C LYS A 193 20.76 -5.63 -0.18
N TRP A 194 19.93 -5.66 -1.22
CA TRP A 194 20.39 -5.56 -2.61
C TRP A 194 20.56 -4.09 -2.99
N THR A 195 21.75 -3.76 -3.48
CA THR A 195 22.19 -2.37 -3.70
C THR A 195 22.50 -2.03 -5.15
N GLY A 196 22.25 -2.95 -6.10
CA GLY A 196 22.45 -2.70 -7.52
C GLY A 196 21.27 -1.97 -8.17
N PRO A 197 21.51 -1.10 -9.17
CA PRO A 197 20.43 -0.41 -9.89
C PRO A 197 19.54 -1.43 -10.59
N ARG A 198 18.22 -1.23 -10.52
CA ARG A 198 17.26 -2.02 -11.30
C ARG A 198 16.68 -1.17 -12.41
N ASP A 199 16.67 -1.72 -13.61
CA ASP A 199 15.92 -1.15 -14.71
C ASP A 199 14.47 -1.62 -14.60
N LEU A 200 13.55 -0.66 -14.48
CA LEU A 200 12.12 -0.94 -14.42
C LEU A 200 11.44 -0.21 -15.56
N TRP A 201 10.65 -0.97 -16.32
CA TRP A 201 9.88 -0.39 -17.41
C TRP A 201 8.90 0.65 -16.88
N LEU A 202 9.16 1.92 -17.24
CA LEU A 202 8.36 3.07 -16.83
C LEU A 202 8.14 3.15 -15.31
N LYS A 203 9.05 2.68 -14.45
CA LYS A 203 8.91 2.86 -13.00
C LYS A 203 10.22 3.35 -12.39
N GLN A 204 10.11 4.18 -11.37
CA GLN A 204 11.27 4.59 -10.61
C GLN A 204 11.66 3.47 -9.63
N ASP A 205 12.93 3.05 -9.66
CA ASP A 205 13.45 2.12 -8.65
C ASP A 205 13.63 2.82 -7.29
N THR A 206 13.52 2.04 -6.21
CA THR A 206 13.58 2.53 -4.83
C THR A 206 14.14 1.46 -3.88
N ILE A 207 14.36 1.81 -2.62
CA ILE A 207 14.68 0.88 -1.53
C ILE A 207 13.55 -0.15 -1.43
N ARG A 208 13.84 -1.42 -1.69
CA ARG A 208 12.82 -2.46 -1.78
C ARG A 208 12.67 -3.23 -0.49
N HIS A 209 11.49 -3.81 -0.34
CA HIS A 209 11.21 -4.80 0.67
C HIS A 209 11.83 -6.15 0.32
N ASP A 210 12.32 -6.86 1.32
CA ASP A 210 12.60 -8.28 1.28
C ASP A 210 11.29 -9.06 1.53
N ALA A 211 10.86 -9.84 0.54
CA ALA A 211 9.58 -10.55 0.62
C ALA A 211 9.53 -11.57 1.76
N GLY A 212 10.66 -12.22 2.08
CA GLY A 212 10.75 -13.18 3.17
C GLY A 212 10.61 -12.51 4.53
N ARG A 213 11.30 -11.39 4.73
CA ARG A 213 11.23 -10.62 5.98
C ARG A 213 9.87 -9.96 6.21
N VAL A 214 9.26 -9.43 5.15
CA VAL A 214 7.87 -8.93 5.23
C VAL A 214 6.92 -10.06 5.62
N ALA A 215 7.02 -11.23 4.97
CA ALA A 215 6.17 -12.37 5.30
C ALA A 215 6.37 -12.85 6.75
N GLU A 216 7.61 -12.93 7.24
CA GLU A 216 7.91 -13.30 8.62
C GLU A 216 7.29 -12.32 9.63
N ALA A 217 7.45 -11.01 9.39
CA ALA A 217 6.87 -9.98 10.25
C ALA A 217 5.35 -10.05 10.29
N LEU A 218 4.70 -10.24 9.13
CA LEU A 218 3.25 -10.39 9.03
C LEU A 218 2.73 -11.66 9.71
N VAL A 219 3.40 -12.81 9.52
CA VAL A 219 3.02 -14.08 10.14
C VAL A 219 3.14 -13.99 11.66
N LYS A 220 4.21 -13.38 12.18
CA LYS A 220 4.39 -13.12 13.61
C LYS A 220 3.22 -12.29 14.15
N LEU A 221 2.85 -11.21 13.45
CA LEU A 221 1.76 -10.34 13.85
C LEU A 221 0.40 -11.06 13.88
N VAL A 222 0.12 -11.93 12.91
CA VAL A 222 -1.09 -12.79 12.92
C VAL A 222 -1.07 -13.75 14.12
N GLY A 223 0.09 -14.32 14.45
CA GLY A 223 0.27 -15.20 15.60
C GLY A 223 -0.08 -14.55 16.94
N GLU A 224 0.24 -13.26 17.10
CA GLU A 224 -0.07 -12.47 18.31
C GLU A 224 -1.58 -12.23 18.51
N ARG A 225 -2.37 -12.28 17.43
CA ARG A 225 -3.83 -12.03 17.44
C ARG A 225 -4.65 -13.25 17.87
N ARG A 226 -4.09 -14.46 17.88
CA ARG A 226 -4.81 -15.65 18.35
C ARG A 226 -5.15 -15.47 19.84
N PRO A 227 -6.43 -15.62 20.26
CA PRO A 227 -6.81 -15.41 21.63
C PRO A 227 -6.01 -16.33 22.54
N ARG A 228 -5.48 -15.79 23.65
CA ARG A 228 -5.18 -16.57 24.85
C ARG A 228 -6.34 -17.54 25.04
N LEU A 229 -6.06 -18.84 25.03
CA LEU A 229 -7.02 -19.89 25.41
C LEU A 229 -7.81 -19.37 26.62
N ARG A 230 -9.09 -19.06 26.43
CA ARG A 230 -9.98 -18.90 27.58
C ARG A 230 -10.01 -20.29 28.22
N ALA A 231 -9.29 -20.42 29.34
CA ALA A 231 -9.46 -21.56 30.21
C ALA A 231 -10.97 -21.67 30.47
N LEU A 232 -11.52 -22.84 30.12
CA LEU A 232 -12.88 -23.20 30.47
C LEU A 232 -12.97 -23.17 32.00
N SER A 233 -13.75 -22.23 32.53
CA SER A 233 -14.25 -22.24 33.90
C SER A 233 -15.75 -22.47 33.86
#